data_AF-A0A497PFD1-F1
#
_entry.id   AF-A0A497PFD1-F1
#
_cell.length_a   1.000
_cell.length_b   1.000
_cell.length_c   1.000
_cell.angle_alpha   90.00
_cell.angle_beta   90.00
_cell.angle_gamma   90.00
#
_symmetry.space_group_name_H-M   'P 1'
#
loop_
_entity.id
_entity.type
_entity.pdbx_description
1 polymer ?
#
loop_
_entity_poly.entity_id
_entity_poly.type
_entity_poly.pdbx_seq_one_letter_code
_entity_poly.pdbx_strand_id
1 'polypeptide(L)'
;MAEELKKRVLRIILNSIILVVLTISLNITIPGALAVIRLIPQVGFSITTALMLLFIIVMAFQALRIILDLVRLVDFISDFIVKHIPGLKSGGKISVIKALKEISIVLIIIILTTILLPLSLLSPDIPLQLTIGFSIISIVISIILIYDAGKTLYAILQAGLGFFIEKTLGGLK
;
A
#
# COMPACT_ATOMS: atom_id res chain seq x y z
N MET A 1 -19.61 9.63 10.76
CA MET A 1 -18.85 8.42 10.36
C MET A 1 -18.63 8.32 8.85
N ALA A 2 -19.67 8.27 8.00
CA ALA A 2 -19.48 8.11 6.55
C ALA A 2 -18.69 9.25 5.88
N GLU A 3 -18.89 10.50 6.34
CA GLU A 3 -18.21 11.68 5.80
C GLU A 3 -16.72 11.74 6.17
N GLU A 4 -16.38 11.31 7.39
CA GLU A 4 -14.98 11.12 7.81
C GLU A 4 -14.30 10.01 7.03
N LEU A 5 -15.00 8.90 6.77
CA LEU A 5 -14.50 7.79 5.98
C LEU A 5 -14.22 8.22 4.53
N LYS A 6 -15.16 8.93 3.91
CA LYS A 6 -14.98 9.53 2.57
C LYS A 6 -13.77 10.46 2.51
N LYS A 7 -13.60 11.33 3.51
CA LYS A 7 -12.46 12.25 3.59
C LYS A 7 -11.12 11.51 3.75
N ARG A 8 -11.08 10.43 4.53
CA ARG A 8 -9.89 9.58 4.72
C ARG A 8 -9.53 8.83 3.44
N VAL A 9 -10.50 8.16 2.81
CA VAL A 9 -10.30 7.45 1.54
C VAL A 9 -9.77 8.42 0.48
N LEU A 10 -10.40 9.59 0.34
CA LEU A 10 -9.97 10.59 -0.63
C LEU A 10 -8.55 11.09 -0.36
N ARG A 11 -8.18 11.27 0.91
CA ARG A 11 -6.82 11.63 1.30
C ARG A 11 -5.80 10.54 0.96
N ILE A 12 -6.13 9.27 1.19
CA ILE A 12 -5.27 8.13 0.82
C ILE A 12 -5.07 8.10 -0.69
N ILE A 13 -6.15 8.22 -1.47
CA ILE A 13 -6.10 8.22 -2.93
C ILE A 13 -5.24 9.39 -3.43
N LEU A 14 -5.50 10.61 -2.95
CA LEU A 14 -4.75 11.80 -3.37
C LEU A 14 -3.26 11.65 -3.02
N ASN A 15 -2.95 11.25 -1.79
CA ASN A 15 -1.57 11.10 -1.35
C ASN A 15 -0.84 10.00 -2.12
N SER A 16 -1.54 8.90 -2.45
CA SER A 16 -1.01 7.80 -3.26
C SER A 16 -0.74 8.25 -4.70
N ILE A 17 -1.67 8.99 -5.32
CA ILE A 17 -1.46 9.57 -6.66
C ILE A 17 -0.24 10.48 -6.66
N ILE A 18 -0.12 11.37 -5.67
CA ILE A 18 1.06 12.25 -5.54
C ILE A 18 2.33 11.43 -5.38
N LEU A 19 2.32 10.38 -4.55
CA LEU A 19 3.47 9.49 -4.37
C LEU A 19 3.89 8.82 -5.69
N VAL A 20 2.92 8.32 -6.47
CA VAL A 20 3.16 7.71 -7.79
C VAL A 20 3.75 8.75 -8.75
N VAL A 21 3.18 9.95 -8.82
CA VAL A 21 3.69 11.04 -9.68
C VAL A 21 5.11 11.43 -9.30
N LEU A 22 5.42 11.56 -8.00
CA LEU A 22 6.77 11.84 -7.51
C LEU A 22 7.75 10.72 -7.89
N THR A 23 7.33 9.47 -7.74
CA THR A 23 8.15 8.28 -8.08
C THR A 23 8.45 8.24 -9.57
N ILE A 24 7.46 8.49 -10.43
CA ILE A 24 7.64 8.56 -11.89
C ILE A 24 8.58 9.73 -12.24
N SER A 25 8.36 10.89 -11.62
CA SER A 25 9.19 12.08 -11.87
C SER A 25 10.65 11.81 -11.54
N LEU A 26 10.94 11.13 -10.43
CA LEU A 26 12.30 10.72 -10.08
C LEU A 26 12.87 9.73 -11.10
N ASN A 27 12.13 8.68 -11.45
CA ASN A 27 12.62 7.65 -12.37
C ASN A 27 12.83 8.16 -13.81
N ILE A 28 12.17 9.24 -14.23
CA ILE A 28 12.40 9.87 -15.53
C ILE A 28 13.54 10.89 -15.45
N THR A 29 13.54 11.72 -14.40
CA THR A 29 14.50 12.84 -14.27
C THR A 29 15.92 12.34 -13.97
N ILE A 30 16.06 11.25 -13.20
CA ILE A 30 17.38 10.76 -12.75
C ILE A 30 18.20 10.13 -13.89
N PRO A 31 17.67 9.19 -14.71
CA PRO A 31 18.42 8.67 -15.85
C PRO A 31 18.77 9.77 -16.87
N GLY A 32 17.83 10.71 -17.11
CA GLY A 32 18.05 11.85 -17.99
C GLY A 32 19.14 12.81 -17.48
N ALA A 33 19.17 13.11 -16.19
CA ALA A 33 20.19 13.95 -15.57
C ALA A 33 21.56 13.24 -15.48
N LEU A 34 21.58 11.95 -15.15
CA LEU A 34 22.82 11.15 -15.10
C LEU A 34 23.47 10.99 -16.49
N ALA A 35 22.67 10.92 -17.57
CA ALA A 35 23.18 10.87 -18.94
C ALA A 35 23.89 12.18 -19.35
N VAL A 36 23.41 13.33 -18.88
CA VAL A 36 24.01 14.64 -19.18
C VAL A 36 25.22 14.93 -18.28
N ILE A 37 25.21 14.46 -17.03
CA ILE A 37 26.21 14.82 -16.00
C ILE A 37 27.39 13.84 -15.94
N ARG A 38 27.28 12.61 -16.50
CA ARG A 38 28.40 11.63 -16.59
C ARG A 38 29.63 12.13 -17.36
N LEU A 39 29.53 13.24 -18.08
CA LEU A 39 30.64 13.90 -18.77
C LEU A 39 31.51 14.78 -17.85
N ILE A 40 31.10 15.01 -16.59
CA ILE A 40 31.82 15.86 -15.65
C ILE A 40 32.20 15.02 -14.41
N PRO A 41 33.48 14.82 -14.10
CA PRO A 41 33.89 14.09 -12.91
C PRO A 41 33.43 14.85 -11.67
N GLN A 42 32.48 14.28 -10.92
CA GLN A 42 31.94 14.90 -9.71
C GLN A 42 32.64 14.33 -8.48
N VAL A 43 33.49 15.16 -7.90
CA VAL A 43 34.13 14.91 -6.60
C VAL A 43 33.30 15.68 -5.56
N GLY A 44 32.41 15.01 -4.82
CA GLY A 44 31.66 15.60 -3.68
C GLY A 44 30.13 15.47 -3.73
N PHE A 45 29.45 16.16 -2.80
CA PHE A 45 27.99 16.22 -2.66
C PHE A 45 27.40 17.14 -3.75
N SER A 46 26.79 16.53 -4.77
CA SER A 46 26.28 17.28 -5.91
C SER A 46 24.86 17.80 -5.65
N ILE A 47 24.51 18.89 -6.34
CA ILE A 47 23.13 19.43 -6.33
C ILE A 47 22.11 18.33 -6.69
N THR A 48 22.48 17.43 -7.60
CA THR A 48 21.65 16.28 -7.99
C THR A 48 21.42 15.31 -6.84
N THR A 49 22.45 14.97 -6.07
CA THR A 49 22.30 14.12 -4.88
C THR A 49 21.47 14.79 -3.78
N ALA A 50 21.65 16.09 -3.57
CA ALA A 50 20.87 16.88 -2.61
C ALA A 50 19.38 16.90 -2.97
N LEU A 51 19.06 17.14 -4.25
CA LEU A 51 17.69 17.12 -4.76
C LEU A 51 17.08 15.72 -4.65
N MET A 52 17.83 14.66 -4.98
CA MET A 52 17.34 13.29 -4.86
C MET A 52 16.98 12.93 -3.41
N LEU A 53 17.84 13.31 -2.46
CA LEU A 53 17.58 13.14 -1.03
C LEU A 53 16.36 13.93 -0.56
N LEU A 54 16.20 15.18 -1.00
CA LEU A 54 15.02 16.00 -0.70
C LEU A 54 13.73 15.29 -1.16
N PHE A 55 13.72 14.78 -2.39
CA PHE A 55 12.57 14.06 -2.93
C PHE A 55 12.29 12.77 -2.15
N ILE A 56 13.31 12.00 -1.78
CA ILE A 56 13.15 10.79 -0.95
C ILE A 56 12.54 11.14 0.41
N ILE A 57 12.99 12.23 1.04
CA ILE A 57 12.43 12.70 2.31
C ILE A 57 10.94 13.06 2.15
N VAL A 58 10.59 13.82 1.11
CA VAL A 58 9.18 14.18 0.82
C VAL A 58 8.33 12.92 0.60
N MET A 59 8.82 11.96 -0.19
CA MET A 59 8.14 10.68 -0.41
C MET A 59 7.97 9.88 0.87
N ALA A 60 8.98 9.84 1.75
CA ALA A 60 8.90 9.16 3.04
C ALA A 60 7.80 9.76 3.93
N PHE A 61 7.70 11.09 4.01
CA PHE A 61 6.60 11.74 4.74
C PHE A 61 5.23 11.48 4.12
N GLN A 62 5.15 11.53 2.78
CA GLN A 62 3.92 11.24 2.03
C GLN A 62 3.43 9.81 2.34
N ALA A 63 4.34 8.85 2.26
CA ALA A 63 4.10 7.45 2.57
C ALA A 63 3.65 7.23 4.01
N LEU A 64 4.31 7.86 4.98
CA LEU A 64 3.92 7.75 6.39
C LEU A 64 2.47 8.22 6.62
N ARG A 65 2.06 9.30 5.94
CA ARG A 65 0.66 9.77 5.99
C ARG A 65 -0.30 8.73 5.42
N ILE A 66 0.04 8.12 4.28
CA ILE A 66 -0.78 7.05 3.68
C ILE A 66 -0.91 5.88 4.64
N ILE A 67 0.18 5.42 5.24
CA ILE A 67 0.20 4.29 6.18
C ILE A 67 -0.69 4.58 7.41
N LEU A 68 -0.56 5.77 8.00
CA LEU A 68 -1.37 6.16 9.16
C LEU A 68 -2.87 6.21 8.84
N ASP A 69 -3.23 6.74 7.67
CA ASP A 69 -4.62 6.77 7.25
C ASP A 69 -5.14 5.36 6.91
N LEU A 70 -4.29 4.50 6.33
CA LEU A 70 -4.61 3.12 5.97
C LEU A 70 -4.94 2.24 7.19
N VAL A 71 -4.11 2.31 8.25
CA VAL A 71 -4.34 1.56 9.50
C VAL A 71 -5.70 1.93 10.09
N ARG A 72 -6.03 3.23 10.12
CA ARG A 72 -7.33 3.69 10.62
C ARG A 72 -8.47 3.26 9.69
N LEU A 73 -8.23 3.26 8.38
CA LEU A 73 -9.23 2.82 7.39
C LEU A 73 -9.63 1.36 7.59
N VAL A 74 -8.66 0.49 7.93
CA VAL A 74 -8.91 -0.92 8.22
C VAL A 74 -9.91 -1.08 9.37
N ASP A 75 -9.72 -0.35 10.47
CA ASP A 75 -10.61 -0.43 11.63
C ASP A 75 -12.03 0.03 11.26
N PHE A 76 -12.15 1.15 10.54
CA PHE A 76 -13.45 1.68 10.09
C PHE A 76 -14.16 0.74 9.11
N ILE A 77 -13.45 0.19 8.12
CA ILE A 77 -14.03 -0.73 7.14
C ILE A 77 -14.46 -2.02 7.83
N SER A 78 -13.64 -2.53 8.75
CA SER A 78 -13.99 -3.70 9.55
C SER A 78 -15.30 -3.48 10.31
N ASP A 79 -15.43 -2.37 11.05
CA ASP A 79 -16.66 -2.08 11.79
C ASP A 79 -17.86 -1.86 10.86
N PHE A 80 -17.65 -1.26 9.68
CA PHE A 80 -18.70 -1.10 8.68
C PHE A 80 -19.19 -2.45 8.13
N ILE A 81 -18.28 -3.36 7.79
CA ILE A 81 -18.58 -4.70 7.27
C ILE A 81 -19.31 -5.53 8.33
N VAL A 82 -18.83 -5.53 9.57
CA VAL A 82 -19.46 -6.26 10.68
C VAL A 82 -20.88 -5.74 10.95
N LYS A 83 -21.10 -4.43 10.80
CA LYS A 83 -22.42 -3.82 11.01
C LYS A 83 -23.41 -4.12 9.88
N HIS A 84 -22.95 -4.24 8.64
CA HIS A 84 -23.81 -4.39 7.46
C HIS A 84 -23.99 -5.83 6.98
N ILE A 85 -23.14 -6.78 7.39
CA ILE A 85 -23.33 -8.20 7.06
C ILE A 85 -24.03 -8.90 8.23
N PRO A 86 -25.37 -9.08 8.18
CA PRO A 86 -26.09 -9.83 9.20
C PRO A 86 -25.69 -11.30 9.14
N GLY A 87 -25.35 -11.91 10.28
CA GLY A 87 -24.89 -13.31 10.37
C GLY A 87 -23.44 -13.48 10.82
N LEU A 88 -22.64 -12.40 10.85
CA LEU A 88 -21.36 -12.37 11.55
C LEU A 88 -21.59 -12.39 13.07
N LYS A 89 -21.85 -13.58 13.64
CA LYS A 89 -21.69 -13.79 15.09
C LYS A 89 -20.26 -13.38 15.47
N SER A 90 -20.07 -12.86 16.68
CA SER A 90 -18.86 -12.19 17.19
C SER A 90 -17.49 -12.78 16.79
N GLY A 91 -17.39 -14.08 16.47
CA GLY A 91 -16.18 -14.71 15.93
C GLY A 91 -15.74 -14.25 14.52
N GLY A 92 -16.65 -13.81 13.66
CA GLY A 92 -16.30 -13.36 12.30
C GLY A 92 -15.60 -11.99 12.26
N LYS A 93 -15.79 -11.14 13.28
CA LYS A 93 -15.16 -9.81 13.36
C LYS A 93 -13.64 -9.91 13.37
N ILE A 94 -13.11 -10.88 14.11
CA ILE A 94 -11.65 -11.13 14.20
C ILE A 94 -11.11 -11.55 12.82
N SER A 95 -11.87 -12.36 12.08
CA SER A 95 -11.50 -12.80 10.73
C SER A 95 -11.50 -11.65 9.72
N VAL A 96 -12.50 -10.77 9.76
CA VAL A 96 -12.58 -9.56 8.91
C VAL A 96 -11.39 -8.63 9.18
N ILE A 97 -11.09 -8.36 10.46
CA ILE A 97 -9.95 -7.52 10.85
C ILE A 97 -8.64 -8.14 10.36
N LYS A 98 -8.47 -9.45 10.52
CA LYS A 98 -7.26 -10.16 10.06
C LYS A 98 -7.05 -10.00 8.57
N ALA A 99 -8.08 -10.26 7.75
CA ALA A 99 -7.99 -10.14 6.30
C ALA A 99 -7.69 -8.71 5.84
N LEU A 100 -8.36 -7.70 6.43
CA LEU A 100 -8.08 -6.30 6.11
C LEU A 100 -6.68 -5.86 6.54
N LYS A 101 -6.18 -6.37 7.67
CA LYS A 101 -4.80 -6.12 8.12
C LYS A 101 -3.78 -6.74 7.17
N GLU A 102 -4.02 -7.94 6.66
CA GLU A 102 -3.14 -8.59 5.68
C GLU A 102 -3.08 -7.77 4.37
N ILE A 103 -4.21 -7.29 3.87
CA ILE A 103 -4.24 -6.37 2.70
C ILE A 103 -3.48 -5.07 3.00
N SER A 104 -3.66 -4.52 4.21
CA SER A 104 -2.97 -3.30 4.62
C SER A 104 -1.46 -3.51 4.70
N ILE A 105 -0.99 -4.66 5.19
CA ILE A 105 0.43 -5.03 5.23
C ILE A 105 1.00 -5.08 3.81
N VAL A 106 0.26 -5.65 2.84
CA VAL A 106 0.69 -5.66 1.44
C VAL A 106 0.89 -4.25 0.90
N LEU A 107 -0.07 -3.36 1.15
CA LEU A 107 0.06 -1.95 0.74
C LEU A 107 1.25 -1.26 1.42
N ILE A 108 1.51 -1.55 2.69
CA ILE A 108 2.68 -1.04 3.42
C ILE A 108 3.99 -1.53 2.77
N ILE A 109 4.06 -2.82 2.41
CA ILE A 109 5.24 -3.40 1.74
C ILE A 109 5.47 -2.71 0.38
N ILE A 110 4.42 -2.52 -0.41
CA ILE A 110 4.51 -1.83 -1.70
C ILE A 110 5.00 -0.38 -1.52
N ILE A 111 4.43 0.35 -0.56
CA ILE A 111 4.83 1.73 -0.27
C ILE A 111 6.29 1.80 0.18
N LEU A 112 6.71 0.92 1.11
CA LEU A 112 8.09 0.87 1.60
C LEU A 112 9.07 0.56 0.48
N THR A 113 8.78 -0.46 -0.32
CA THR A 113 9.65 -0.84 -1.44
C THR A 113 9.77 0.29 -2.46
N THR A 114 8.68 1.01 -2.73
CA THR A 114 8.67 2.19 -3.62
C THR A 114 9.61 3.30 -3.14
N ILE A 115 9.71 3.53 -1.83
CA ILE A 115 10.59 4.56 -1.25
C ILE A 115 12.04 4.08 -1.15
N LEU A 116 12.24 2.79 -0.88
CA LEU A 116 13.56 2.18 -0.73
C LEU A 116 14.28 1.98 -2.06
N LEU A 117 13.53 1.78 -3.16
CA LEU A 117 14.08 1.66 -4.51
C LEU A 117 15.00 2.85 -4.91
N PRO A 118 14.57 4.12 -4.85
CA PRO A 118 15.43 5.25 -5.19
C PRO A 118 16.61 5.44 -4.23
N LEU A 119 16.51 4.98 -2.98
CA LEU A 119 17.65 4.96 -2.04
C LEU A 119 18.77 4.03 -2.53
N SER A 120 18.44 2.93 -3.19
CA SER A 120 19.45 2.03 -3.76
C SER A 120 20.27 2.66 -4.89
N LEU A 121 19.72 3.67 -5.58
CA LEU A 121 20.42 4.39 -6.65
C LEU A 121 21.47 5.39 -6.13
N LEU A 122 21.42 5.76 -4.84
CA LEU A 122 22.36 6.69 -4.23
C LEU A 122 23.68 6.03 -3.81
N SER A 123 23.69 4.71 -3.60
CA SER A 123 24.89 3.99 -3.18
C SER A 123 25.45 3.17 -4.34
N PRO A 124 26.67 3.47 -4.83
CA PRO A 124 27.31 2.69 -5.88
C PRO A 124 27.70 1.27 -5.45
N ASP A 125 27.68 0.99 -4.14
CA ASP A 125 28.08 -0.30 -3.56
C ASP A 125 26.96 -1.34 -3.54
N ILE A 126 25.71 -0.96 -3.86
CA ILE A 126 24.58 -1.90 -3.89
C ILE A 126 24.54 -2.57 -5.27
N PRO A 127 24.81 -3.88 -5.38
CA PRO A 127 24.79 -4.55 -6.67
C PRO A 127 23.36 -4.60 -7.22
N LEU A 128 23.22 -4.37 -8.53
CA LEU A 128 21.93 -4.36 -9.23
C LEU A 128 21.09 -5.62 -8.97
N GLN A 129 21.76 -6.76 -8.79
CA GLN A 129 21.14 -8.05 -8.48
C GLN A 129 20.38 -8.02 -7.14
N LEU A 130 20.86 -7.27 -6.15
CA LEU A 130 20.22 -7.12 -4.84
C LEU A 130 18.93 -6.31 -4.96
N THR A 131 18.94 -5.23 -5.73
CA THR A 131 17.77 -4.37 -5.95
C THR A 131 16.67 -5.13 -6.68
N ILE A 132 17.02 -5.89 -7.72
CA ILE A 132 16.07 -6.75 -8.44
C ILE A 132 15.53 -7.85 -7.52
N GLY A 133 16.40 -8.51 -6.77
CA GLY A 133 16.02 -9.55 -5.82
C GLY A 133 15.02 -9.05 -4.77
N PHE A 134 15.26 -7.86 -4.19
CA PHE A 134 14.38 -7.25 -3.21
C PHE A 134 12.98 -6.96 -3.79
N SER A 135 12.92 -6.47 -5.04
CA SER A 135 11.67 -6.22 -5.75
C SER A 135 10.88 -7.52 -5.99
N ILE A 136 11.54 -8.57 -6.46
CA ILE A 136 10.91 -9.88 -6.70
C ILE A 136 10.37 -10.46 -5.39
N ILE A 137 11.18 -10.45 -4.32
CA ILE A 137 10.76 -10.97 -3.01
C ILE A 137 9.55 -10.21 -2.48
N SER A 138 9.54 -8.88 -2.60
CA SER A 138 8.41 -8.03 -2.23
C SER A 138 7.13 -8.42 -2.97
N ILE A 139 7.22 -8.65 -4.28
CA ILE A 139 6.07 -9.07 -5.10
C ILE A 139 5.58 -10.46 -4.67
N VAL A 140 6.47 -11.43 -4.47
CA VAL A 140 6.10 -12.78 -4.06
C VAL A 140 5.38 -12.77 -2.71
N ILE A 141 5.92 -12.05 -1.72
CA ILE A 141 5.30 -11.89 -0.41
C ILE A 141 3.93 -11.23 -0.54
N SER A 142 3.83 -10.19 -1.38
CA SER A 142 2.57 -9.47 -1.61
C SER A 142 1.50 -10.40 -2.19
N ILE A 143 1.85 -11.24 -3.16
CA ILE A 143 0.91 -12.21 -3.77
C ILE A 143 0.42 -13.22 -2.73
N ILE A 144 1.31 -13.77 -1.90
CA ILE A 144 0.95 -14.75 -0.86
C ILE A 144 -0.04 -14.13 0.13
N LEU A 145 0.24 -12.90 0.59
CA LEU A 145 -0.63 -12.20 1.54
C LEU A 145 -1.97 -11.82 0.93
N ILE A 146 -2.01 -11.37 -0.33
CA ILE A 146 -3.27 -11.09 -1.05
C ILE A 146 -4.10 -12.37 -1.16
N TYR A 147 -3.48 -13.50 -1.45
CA TYR A 147 -4.16 -14.77 -1.57
C TYR A 147 -4.81 -15.21 -0.24
N ASP A 148 -4.07 -15.13 0.88
CA ASP A 148 -4.60 -15.49 2.20
C ASP A 148 -5.75 -14.57 2.64
N ALA A 149 -5.56 -13.26 2.46
CA ALA A 149 -6.59 -12.27 2.77
C ALA A 149 -7.84 -12.45 1.90
N GLY A 150 -7.65 -12.71 0.59
CA GLY A 150 -8.72 -12.93 -0.36
C GLY A 150 -9.54 -14.18 -0.02
N LYS A 151 -8.88 -15.29 0.32
CA LYS A 151 -9.55 -16.52 0.77
C LYS A 151 -10.39 -16.26 2.03
N THR A 152 -9.85 -15.51 2.97
CA THR A 152 -10.54 -15.17 4.23
C THR A 152 -11.75 -14.29 3.98
N LEU A 153 -11.61 -13.24 3.16
CA LEU A 153 -12.72 -12.36 2.75
C LEU A 153 -13.81 -13.11 2.00
N TYR A 154 -13.43 -14.03 1.10
CA TYR A 154 -14.38 -14.83 0.34
C TYR A 154 -15.25 -15.70 1.26
N ALA A 155 -14.64 -16.39 2.23
CA ALA A 155 -15.37 -17.21 3.20
C ALA A 155 -16.37 -16.38 4.01
N ILE A 156 -15.99 -15.15 4.40
CA ILE A 156 -16.87 -14.23 5.14
C ILE A 156 -18.05 -13.77 4.27
N LEU A 157 -17.79 -13.39 3.02
CA LEU A 157 -18.83 -12.97 2.08
C LEU A 157 -19.81 -14.12 1.79
N GLN A 158 -19.30 -15.33 1.59
CA GLN A 158 -20.13 -16.52 1.36
C GLN A 158 -21.05 -16.80 2.56
N ALA A 159 -20.53 -16.73 3.78
CA ALA A 159 -21.33 -16.90 5.00
C ALA A 159 -22.41 -15.80 5.14
N GLY A 160 -22.05 -14.54 4.84
CA GLY A 160 -22.99 -13.41 4.87
C GLY A 160 -24.12 -13.53 3.84
N LEU A 161 -23.79 -13.91 2.61
CA LEU A 161 -24.76 -14.13 1.54
C LEU A 161 -25.70 -15.29 1.86
N GLY A 162 -25.18 -16.40 2.41
CA GLY A 162 -26.00 -17.54 2.82
C GLY A 162 -27.08 -17.14 3.83
N PHE A 163 -26.72 -16.35 4.85
CA PHE A 163 -27.67 -15.84 5.83
C PHE A 163 -28.71 -14.88 5.21
N PHE A 164 -28.30 -14.02 4.29
CA PHE A 164 -29.21 -13.10 3.62
C PHE A 164 -30.25 -13.82 2.76
N ILE A 165 -29.82 -14.87 2.04
CA ILE A 165 -30.69 -15.73 1.24
C ILE A 165 -31.67 -16.48 2.14
N GLU A 166 -31.18 -17.09 3.23
CA GLU A 166 -32.04 -17.81 4.18
C GLU A 166 -33.09 -16.89 4.83
N LYS A 167 -32.72 -15.65 5.17
CA LYS A 167 -33.65 -14.66 5.74
C LYS A 167 -34.69 -14.17 4.73
N THR A 168 -34.32 -13.99 3.47
CA THR A 168 -35.25 -13.51 2.43
C THR A 168 -36.18 -14.62 1.91
N LEU A 169 -35.71 -15.86 1.80
CA LEU A 169 -36.54 -17.00 1.39
C LEU A 169 -37.29 -17.68 2.55
N GLY A 170 -36.74 -17.68 3.76
CA GLY A 170 -37.37 -18.27 4.94
C GLY A 170 -38.52 -17.45 5.52
N GLY A 171 -38.57 -16.14 5.24
CA GLY A 171 -39.69 -15.26 5.62
C GLY A 171 -40.91 -15.32 4.69
N LEU A 172 -40.87 -16.15 3.64
CA LEU A 172 -41.93 -16.33 2.65
C LEU A 172 -42.79 -17.59 2.90
N LYS A 173 -42.66 -18.23 4.07
CA LYS A 173 -43.49 -19.36 4.52
C LYS A 173 -44.40 -18.98 5.68
#